data_AF-A0AAE9GF01-F1
#
_entry.id   AF-A0AAE9GF01-F1
#
_cell.length_a   1.000
_cell.length_b   1.000
_cell.length_c   1.000
_cell.angle_alpha   90.00
_cell.angle_beta   90.00
_cell.angle_gamma   90.00
#
_symmetry.space_group_name_H-M   'P 1'
#
loop_
_entity.id
_entity.type
_entity.pdbx_description
1 polymer ?
#
loop_
_entity_poly.entity_id
_entity_poly.type
_entity_poly.pdbx_seq_one_letter_code
_entity_poly.pdbx_strand_id
1 'polypeptide(L)'
;MLFRIILIGCIFLSSCEKPENKEERKVEMKTYTEKKMLKEFNILLPKIVKDIKEKKSLIPLSDLSTHSGDFFSYETNFRGNIRDDLEVIEKNISYLDIINVLTLGKRFVDEENGDGIQITYRKHSIMFQFDEGEGKWKVSSILVEK
;
A
#
# COMPACT_ATOMS: atom_id res chain seq x y z
N MET A 1 -55.77 -36.51 22.78
CA MET A 1 -55.25 -37.45 23.79
C MET A 1 -53.75 -37.24 23.91
N LEU A 2 -53.27 -37.20 25.15
CA LEU A 2 -51.89 -37.26 25.64
C LEU A 2 -51.02 -35.99 25.61
N PHE A 3 -51.08 -35.32 26.77
CA PHE A 3 -50.16 -34.35 27.35
C PHE A 3 -48.75 -34.93 27.61
N ARG A 4 -47.72 -34.09 27.45
CA ARG A 4 -46.44 -34.07 28.19
C ARG A 4 -46.08 -32.57 28.34
N ILE A 5 -46.28 -31.88 29.46
CA ILE A 5 -45.44 -31.81 30.70
C ILE A 5 -43.96 -31.81 30.30
N ILE A 6 -43.17 -30.74 30.48
CA ILE A 6 -42.70 -30.17 31.76
C ILE A 6 -42.44 -28.66 31.62
N LEU A 7 -43.08 -27.90 32.51
CA LEU A 7 -42.68 -26.59 33.00
C LEU A 7 -41.59 -26.82 34.06
N ILE A 8 -40.55 -25.98 34.10
CA ILE A 8 -39.78 -25.51 35.29
C ILE A 8 -38.35 -25.20 34.85
N GLY A 9 -37.95 -23.95 35.06
CA GLY A 9 -36.55 -23.55 34.93
C GLY A 9 -36.28 -22.06 34.80
N CYS A 10 -37.10 -21.18 35.38
CA CYS A 10 -36.63 -19.83 35.68
C CYS A 10 -35.52 -19.93 36.73
N ILE A 11 -34.27 -20.01 36.30
CA ILE A 11 -33.14 -19.62 37.13
C ILE A 11 -32.54 -18.38 36.49
N PHE A 12 -32.84 -17.26 37.15
CA PHE A 12 -32.05 -16.04 37.14
C PHE A 12 -30.56 -16.39 37.15
N LEU A 13 -29.91 -16.34 36.00
CA LEU A 13 -28.49 -16.03 35.92
C LEU A 13 -28.38 -14.65 35.30
N SER A 14 -28.46 -13.68 36.21
CA SER A 14 -27.89 -12.37 36.08
C SER A 14 -26.44 -12.50 35.62
N SER A 15 -26.22 -12.35 34.33
CA SER A 15 -24.98 -11.76 33.83
C SER A 15 -25.32 -10.99 32.56
N CYS A 16 -25.94 -9.83 32.78
CA CYS A 16 -25.86 -8.75 31.82
C CYS A 16 -24.38 -8.32 31.85
N GLU A 17 -23.54 -9.04 31.11
CA GLU A 17 -22.19 -8.58 30.79
C GLU A 17 -22.39 -7.22 30.14
N LYS A 18 -21.95 -6.18 30.87
CA LYS A 18 -21.83 -4.84 30.32
C LYS A 18 -21.10 -4.98 28.98
N PRO A 19 -21.59 -4.38 27.89
CA PRO A 19 -20.73 -4.22 26.73
C PRO A 19 -19.54 -3.41 27.24
N GLU A 20 -18.40 -4.10 27.32
CA GLU A 20 -17.12 -3.53 27.64
C GLU A 20 -16.94 -2.39 26.65
N ASN A 21 -16.90 -1.17 27.18
CA ASN A 21 -16.72 0.05 26.44
C ASN A 21 -15.31 -0.03 25.82
N LYS A 22 -15.20 -0.75 24.69
CA LYS A 22 -14.09 -0.61 23.77
C LYS A 22 -14.17 0.85 23.38
N GLU A 23 -13.30 1.65 23.96
CA GLU A 23 -12.92 2.93 23.40
C GLU A 23 -12.63 2.65 21.92
N GLU A 24 -13.64 2.88 21.09
CA GLU A 24 -13.45 3.12 19.69
C GLU A 24 -12.48 4.29 19.68
N ARG A 25 -11.19 3.99 19.51
CA ARG A 25 -10.27 4.97 18.94
C ARG A 25 -11.01 5.45 17.71
N LYS A 26 -11.63 6.62 17.80
CA LYS A 26 -11.93 7.44 16.65
C LYS A 26 -10.59 7.65 16.00
N VAL A 27 -10.23 6.73 15.11
CA VAL A 27 -9.23 6.97 14.09
C VAL A 27 -9.83 8.14 13.35
N GLU A 28 -9.35 9.35 13.64
CA GLU A 28 -9.69 10.52 12.87
C GLU A 28 -9.28 10.21 11.43
N MET A 29 -10.24 9.75 10.62
CA MET A 29 -10.03 9.55 9.21
C MET A 29 -9.74 10.92 8.62
N LYS A 30 -8.46 11.19 8.36
CA LYS A 30 -8.05 12.37 7.65
C LYS A 30 -8.50 12.20 6.21
N THR A 31 -9.52 12.94 5.80
CA THR A 31 -9.86 13.04 4.38
C THR A 31 -8.78 13.86 3.69
N TYR A 32 -8.10 13.29 2.70
CA TYR A 32 -7.13 13.99 1.86
C TYR A 32 -7.80 14.38 0.54
N THR A 33 -7.57 15.62 0.09
CA THR A 33 -8.00 16.03 -1.25
C THR A 33 -6.94 15.62 -2.27
N GLU A 34 -7.34 15.39 -3.51
CA GLU A 34 -6.43 15.08 -4.63
C GLU A 34 -5.27 16.07 -4.73
N LYS A 35 -5.57 17.37 -4.65
CA LYS A 35 -4.56 18.44 -4.65
C LYS A 35 -3.54 18.29 -3.52
N LYS A 36 -3.97 17.84 -2.34
CA LYS A 36 -3.09 17.61 -1.19
C LYS A 36 -2.24 16.36 -1.41
N MET A 37 -2.84 15.28 -1.91
CA MET A 37 -2.11 14.05 -2.25
C MET A 37 -1.00 14.34 -3.27
N LEU A 38 -1.32 15.02 -4.37
CA LEU A 38 -0.34 15.42 -5.40
C LEU A 38 0.78 16.31 -4.85
N LYS A 39 0.47 17.21 -3.91
CA LYS A 39 1.47 18.04 -3.25
C LYS A 39 2.44 17.20 -2.42
N GLU A 40 1.94 16.27 -1.61
CA GLU A 40 2.78 15.36 -0.82
C GLU A 40 3.62 14.47 -1.74
N PHE A 41 3.06 14.01 -2.86
CA PHE A 41 3.79 13.20 -3.82
C PHE A 41 4.99 13.94 -4.41
N ASN A 42 4.78 15.22 -4.79
CA ASN A 42 5.83 16.06 -5.34
C ASN A 42 6.94 16.38 -4.31
N ILE A 43 6.66 16.28 -3.01
CA ILE A 43 7.66 16.41 -1.94
C ILE A 43 8.41 15.09 -1.72
N LEU A 44 7.71 13.95 -1.81
CA LEU A 44 8.28 12.63 -1.61
C LEU A 44 9.23 12.22 -2.73
N LEU A 45 8.80 12.39 -3.99
CA LEU A 45 9.52 11.86 -5.16
C LEU A 45 11.00 12.30 -5.22
N PRO A 46 11.35 13.58 -5.03
CA PRO A 46 12.75 14.01 -5.02
C PRO A 46 13.57 13.37 -3.88
N LYS A 47 12.96 13.10 -2.72
CA LYS A 47 13.63 12.46 -1.59
C LYS A 47 13.98 11.01 -1.92
N ILE A 48 13.03 10.26 -2.48
CA ILE A 48 13.28 8.88 -2.93
C ILE A 48 14.42 8.84 -3.95
N VAL A 49 14.37 9.70 -4.96
CA VAL A 49 15.41 9.75 -6.01
C VAL A 49 16.78 10.07 -5.40
N LYS A 50 16.84 10.99 -4.44
CA LYS A 50 18.07 11.32 -3.73
C LYS A 50 18.59 10.11 -2.94
N ASP A 51 17.75 9.46 -2.13
CA ASP A 51 18.15 8.36 -1.28
C ASP A 51 18.62 7.14 -2.08
N ILE A 52 17.96 6.84 -3.22
CA ILE A 52 18.40 5.77 -4.14
C ILE A 52 19.76 6.11 -4.75
N LYS A 53 19.99 7.37 -5.15
CA LYS A 53 21.28 7.81 -5.72
C LYS A 53 22.42 7.70 -4.69
N GLU A 54 22.17 8.10 -3.45
CA GLU A 54 23.17 8.07 -2.38
C GLU A 54 23.50 6.63 -1.96
N LYS A 55 22.48 5.80 -1.75
CA LYS A 55 22.64 4.40 -1.32
C LYS A 55 23.02 3.46 -2.45
N LYS A 56 22.80 3.85 -3.71
CA LYS A 56 22.93 3.00 -4.91
C LYS A 56 22.15 1.68 -4.77
N SER A 57 20.96 1.77 -4.18
CA SER A 57 20.12 0.63 -3.80
C SER A 57 18.65 1.04 -3.81
N LEU A 58 17.78 0.05 -4.01
CA LEU A 58 16.32 0.14 -4.00
C LEU A 58 15.71 0.05 -2.59
N ILE A 59 16.51 -0.10 -1.53
CA ILE A 59 16.04 -0.09 -0.12
C ILE A 59 15.03 1.03 0.19
N PRO A 60 15.20 2.30 -0.28
CA PRO A 60 14.23 3.36 -0.03
C PRO A 60 12.81 3.06 -0.54
N LEU A 61 12.64 2.15 -1.51
CA LEU A 61 11.32 1.71 -1.97
C LEU A 61 10.68 0.70 -1.01
N SER A 62 11.49 -0.19 -0.40
CA SER A 62 11.02 -1.14 0.61
C SER A 62 10.43 -0.45 1.83
N ASP A 63 11.06 0.65 2.28
CA ASP A 63 10.59 1.44 3.44
C ASP A 63 9.21 2.08 3.22
N LEU A 64 8.81 2.24 1.95
CA LEU A 64 7.51 2.79 1.56
C LEU A 64 6.45 1.71 1.36
N SER A 65 6.84 0.45 1.13
CA SER A 65 5.90 -0.66 0.96
C SER A 65 5.45 -1.21 2.32
N THR A 66 4.23 -0.86 2.73
CA THR A 66 3.75 -1.23 4.09
C THR A 66 2.99 -2.56 4.09
N HIS A 67 2.32 -2.93 2.99
CA HIS A 67 1.64 -4.23 2.77
C HIS A 67 1.54 -4.54 1.26
N SER A 68 2.69 -4.83 0.62
CA SER A 68 2.87 -5.43 -0.72
C SER A 68 1.97 -4.96 -1.86
N GLY A 69 2.50 -4.22 -2.84
CA GLY A 69 1.96 -4.40 -4.18
C GLY A 69 2.83 -5.38 -4.96
N ASP A 70 2.16 -6.01 -5.93
CA ASP A 70 2.75 -7.01 -6.80
C ASP A 70 3.88 -6.40 -7.63
N PHE A 71 5.08 -6.94 -7.49
CA PHE A 71 6.11 -6.83 -8.50
C PHE A 71 5.86 -7.88 -9.58
N PHE A 72 5.89 -7.49 -10.85
CA PHE A 72 5.84 -8.44 -11.95
C PHE A 72 6.86 -8.08 -13.04
N SER A 73 7.77 -9.01 -13.31
CA SER A 73 8.74 -8.91 -14.39
C SER A 73 8.40 -9.92 -15.48
N TYR A 74 7.99 -9.43 -16.65
CA TYR A 74 7.74 -10.28 -17.81
C TYR A 74 9.02 -10.90 -18.39
N GLU A 75 10.16 -10.25 -18.18
CA GLU A 75 11.47 -10.72 -18.67
C GLU A 75 11.92 -11.98 -17.91
N THR A 76 11.61 -12.06 -16.62
CA THR A 76 12.02 -13.16 -15.75
C THR A 76 10.86 -14.07 -15.33
N ASN A 77 9.63 -13.79 -15.80
CA ASN A 77 8.38 -14.40 -15.33
C ASN A 77 8.27 -14.42 -13.79
N PHE A 78 8.90 -13.45 -13.13
CA PHE A 78 8.93 -13.37 -11.68
C PHE A 78 7.77 -12.50 -11.19
N ARG A 79 7.06 -13.00 -10.17
CA ARG A 79 6.08 -12.25 -9.40
C ARG A 79 6.48 -12.28 -7.93
N GLY A 80 6.48 -11.14 -7.27
CA GLY A 80 6.88 -11.03 -5.87
C GLY A 80 6.37 -9.78 -5.19
N ASN A 81 6.84 -9.52 -3.99
CA ASN A 81 6.55 -8.36 -3.17
C ASN A 81 7.80 -7.48 -3.05
N ILE A 82 7.67 -6.18 -3.31
CA ILE A 82 8.80 -5.23 -3.21
C ILE A 82 9.54 -5.29 -1.87
N ARG A 83 8.80 -5.46 -0.77
CA ARG A 83 9.36 -5.51 0.58
C ARG A 83 10.17 -6.79 0.81
N ASP A 84 9.59 -7.93 0.43
CA ASP A 84 10.11 -9.24 0.80
C ASP A 84 11.11 -9.78 -0.23
N ASP A 85 10.98 -9.36 -1.49
CA ASP A 85 11.76 -9.83 -2.63
C ASP A 85 12.75 -8.79 -3.16
N LEU A 86 13.11 -7.78 -2.34
CA LEU A 86 14.00 -6.69 -2.74
C LEU A 86 15.33 -7.19 -3.32
N GLU A 87 15.93 -8.21 -2.73
CA GLU A 87 17.19 -8.79 -3.20
C GLU A 87 17.03 -9.39 -4.61
N VAL A 88 15.89 -10.00 -4.91
CA VAL A 88 15.58 -10.54 -6.24
C VAL A 88 15.36 -9.40 -7.23
N ILE A 89 14.66 -8.34 -6.82
CA ILE A 89 14.43 -7.16 -7.66
C ILE A 89 15.76 -6.49 -8.01
N GLU A 90 16.64 -6.24 -7.05
CA GLU A 90 17.94 -5.60 -7.29
C GLU A 90 18.88 -6.42 -8.19
N LYS A 91 18.72 -7.75 -8.24
CA LYS A 91 19.45 -8.61 -9.18
C LYS A 91 18.98 -8.45 -10.62
N ASN A 92 17.73 -8.03 -10.84
CA ASN A 92 17.11 -8.01 -12.17
C ASN A 92 16.85 -6.59 -12.71
N ILE A 93 16.74 -5.59 -11.82
CA ILE A 93 16.46 -4.20 -12.18
C ILE A 93 17.51 -3.30 -11.55
N SER A 94 18.19 -2.51 -12.38
CA SER A 94 19.17 -1.54 -11.89
C SER A 94 18.51 -0.40 -11.13
N TYR A 95 19.15 0.07 -10.06
CA TYR A 95 18.74 1.32 -9.40
C TYR A 95 18.74 2.51 -10.36
N LEU A 96 19.56 2.48 -11.43
CA LEU A 96 19.55 3.51 -12.47
C LEU A 96 18.28 3.47 -13.31
N ASP A 97 17.74 2.29 -13.60
CA ASP A 97 16.49 2.14 -14.34
C ASP A 97 15.33 2.71 -13.54
N ILE A 98 15.28 2.42 -12.24
CA ILE A 98 14.31 3.01 -11.32
C ILE A 98 14.46 4.54 -11.27
N ILE A 99 15.68 5.09 -11.16
CA ILE A 99 15.88 6.54 -11.23
C ILE A 99 15.37 7.11 -12.55
N ASN A 100 15.62 6.45 -13.67
CA ASN A 100 15.14 6.90 -14.98
C ASN A 100 13.61 6.93 -15.02
N VAL A 101 12.93 5.92 -14.47
CA VAL A 101 11.46 5.97 -14.32
C VAL A 101 11.06 7.18 -13.49
N LEU A 102 11.62 7.35 -12.29
CA LEU A 102 11.23 8.41 -11.36
C LEU A 102 11.56 9.83 -11.84
N THR A 103 12.48 10.00 -12.79
CA THR A 103 12.95 11.31 -13.25
C THR A 103 12.57 11.66 -14.69
N LEU A 104 12.51 10.68 -15.58
CA LEU A 104 12.20 10.87 -17.01
C LEU A 104 10.82 10.33 -17.38
N GLY A 105 10.16 9.61 -16.47
CA GLY A 105 8.88 8.99 -16.73
C GLY A 105 7.72 9.99 -16.83
N LYS A 106 6.68 9.58 -17.56
CA LYS A 106 5.41 10.28 -17.61
C LYS A 106 4.53 9.81 -16.46
N ARG A 107 3.90 10.77 -15.78
CA ARG A 107 2.92 10.50 -14.73
C ARG A 107 1.54 10.23 -15.33
N PHE A 108 0.88 9.19 -14.85
CA PHE A 108 -0.53 8.91 -15.04
C PHE A 108 -1.19 8.89 -13.66
N VAL A 109 -2.35 9.54 -13.55
CA VAL A 109 -3.16 9.53 -12.33
C VAL A 109 -4.31 8.58 -12.61
N ASP A 110 -4.55 7.64 -11.70
CA ASP A 110 -5.74 6.80 -11.77
C ASP A 110 -6.97 7.66 -11.46
N GLU A 111 -7.78 7.94 -12.48
CA GLU A 111 -8.90 8.87 -12.40
C GLU A 111 -10.09 8.32 -11.60
N GLU A 112 -10.19 6.99 -11.40
CA GLU A 112 -11.34 6.42 -10.70
C GLU A 112 -11.34 6.72 -9.19
N ASN A 113 -10.15 6.79 -8.58
CA ASN A 113 -10.02 7.01 -7.13
C ASN A 113 -8.99 8.08 -6.73
N GLY A 114 -8.17 8.61 -7.66
CA GLY A 114 -7.19 9.67 -7.41
C GLY A 114 -6.09 9.31 -6.39
N ASP A 115 -6.09 8.08 -5.91
CA ASP A 115 -5.20 7.52 -4.89
C ASP A 115 -3.96 6.86 -5.51
N GLY A 116 -4.01 6.55 -6.81
CA GLY A 116 -2.94 5.94 -7.59
C GLY A 116 -2.18 6.92 -8.48
N ILE A 117 -0.86 6.89 -8.41
CA ILE A 117 0.05 7.54 -9.37
C ILE A 117 0.97 6.50 -9.99
N GLN A 118 0.85 6.30 -11.30
CA GLN A 118 1.80 5.52 -12.07
C GLN A 118 2.83 6.46 -12.71
N ILE A 119 4.11 6.09 -12.63
CA ILE A 119 5.17 6.72 -13.40
C ILE A 119 5.75 5.68 -14.34
N THR A 120 5.76 5.99 -15.64
CA THR A 120 6.21 5.05 -16.68
C THR A 120 7.31 5.67 -17.53
N TYR A 121 8.38 4.91 -17.77
CA TYR A 121 9.45 5.24 -18.68
C TYR A 121 9.88 4.02 -19.50
N ARG A 122 9.73 4.10 -20.83
CA ARG A 122 9.95 2.98 -21.76
C ARG A 122 9.10 1.77 -21.32
N LYS A 123 9.73 0.63 -21.05
CA LYS A 123 9.07 -0.59 -20.58
C LYS A 123 8.83 -0.63 -19.06
N HIS A 124 9.35 0.32 -18.29
CA HIS A 124 9.28 0.23 -16.83
C HIS A 124 8.21 1.16 -16.26
N SER A 125 7.43 0.67 -15.31
CA SER A 125 6.43 1.45 -14.58
C SER A 125 6.57 1.24 -13.07
N ILE A 126 6.29 2.28 -12.29
CA ILE A 126 6.19 2.23 -10.83
C ILE A 126 4.85 2.81 -10.44
N MET A 127 4.06 2.07 -9.66
CA MET A 127 2.79 2.53 -9.12
C MET A 127 2.96 2.95 -7.65
N PHE A 128 2.45 4.12 -7.33
CA PHE A 128 2.36 4.68 -5.99
C PHE A 128 0.90 4.76 -5.58
N GLN A 129 0.59 4.36 -4.35
CA GLN A 129 -0.74 4.47 -3.75
C GLN A 129 -0.69 5.34 -2.51
N PHE A 130 -1.64 6.25 -2.36
CA PHE A 130 -1.76 7.07 -1.16
C PHE A 130 -2.57 6.34 -0.10
N ASP A 131 -1.98 6.14 1.08
CA ASP A 131 -2.69 5.62 2.24
C ASP A 131 -3.26 6.80 3.04
N GLU A 132 -4.59 6.94 3.04
CA GLU A 132 -5.27 8.01 3.77
C GLU A 132 -5.17 7.86 5.29
N GLY A 133 -5.18 6.63 5.80
CA GLY A 133 -5.12 6.34 7.23
C GLY A 133 -3.77 6.72 7.82
N GLU A 134 -2.69 6.51 7.07
CA GLU A 134 -1.33 6.89 7.46
C GLU A 134 -0.91 8.26 6.92
N GLY A 135 -1.64 8.81 5.96
CA GLY A 135 -1.36 10.09 5.33
C GLY A 135 -0.06 10.11 4.53
N LYS A 136 0.33 8.99 3.92
CA LYS A 136 1.62 8.82 3.22
C LYS A 136 1.47 8.02 1.93
N TRP A 137 2.35 8.28 0.97
CA TRP A 137 2.45 7.48 -0.25
C TRP A 137 3.24 6.20 -0.01
N LYS A 138 2.80 5.13 -0.67
CA LYS A 138 3.39 3.80 -0.63
C LYS A 138 3.70 3.36 -2.05
N VAL A 139 4.74 2.53 -2.23
CA VAL A 139 4.94 1.86 -3.51
C VAL A 139 4.06 0.63 -3.51
N SER A 140 3.20 0.52 -4.51
CA SER A 140 2.45 -0.71 -4.74
C SER A 140 3.26 -1.61 -5.66
N SER A 141 3.38 -1.30 -6.95
CA SER A 141 4.02 -2.20 -7.91
C SER A 141 5.19 -1.58 -8.66
N ILE A 142 6.08 -2.44 -9.17
CA ILE A 142 7.03 -2.12 -10.24
C ILE A 142 6.75 -3.13 -11.36
N LEU A 143 6.57 -2.64 -12.59
CA LEU A 143 6.19 -3.44 -13.76
C LEU A 143 7.20 -3.26 -14.88
N VAL A 144 7.44 -4.32 -15.65
CA VAL A 144 8.34 -4.30 -16.83
C VAL A 144 7.59 -4.84 -18.05
N GLU A 145 7.00 -3.97 -18.87
CA GLU A 145 6.28 -4.31 -20.11
C GLU A 145 7.17 -5.02 -21.15
N LYS A 146 6.53 -5.82 -22.02
CA LYS A 146 7.18 -6.58 -23.11
C LYS A 146 7.42 -5.73 -24.35
#